data_AF-A0A239KYQ0-F1
#
_entry.id   AF-A0A239KYQ0-F1
#
_cell.length_a   1.000
_cell.length_b   1.000
_cell.length_c   1.000
_cell.angle_alpha   90.00
_cell.angle_beta   90.00
_cell.angle_gamma   90.00
#
_symmetry.space_group_name_H-M   'P 1'
#
loop_
_entity.id
_entity.type
_entity.pdbx_description
1 polymer ?
#
loop_
_entity_poly.entity_id
_entity_poly.type
_entity_poly.pdbx_seq_one_letter_code
_entity_poly.pdbx_strand_id
1 'polypeptide(L)'
;MASWGTYVIRGTVKGVENGTWIYLTSMDRFDQTPLLDSARVKKERFEFRGQLRNKVLQAMLGLKGPVYKSDGVTVKEHRLTDAAMLWLENNDFFVEGEKGRLFQATINGPATQQDFQLLMRGNVEKAEFIRQHPNTSYLSVFLLNAEKEQYGKEVTAALYKLLSEDRKETLYGRQVATYLEGD
;
A
#
# COMPACT_ATOMS: atom_id res chain seq x y z
N MET A 1 -23.67 5.25 -8.95
CA MET A 1 -22.60 6.26 -8.87
C MET A 1 -21.50 5.67 -8.01
N ALA A 2 -20.27 5.52 -8.50
CA ALA A 2 -19.17 5.06 -7.67
C ALA A 2 -18.84 6.16 -6.64
N SER A 3 -19.11 5.93 -5.36
CA SER A 3 -18.70 6.85 -4.31
C SER A 3 -17.19 6.77 -4.14
N TRP A 4 -16.48 7.85 -4.42
CA TRP A 4 -15.04 7.91 -4.21
C TRP A 4 -14.75 7.97 -2.71
N GLY A 5 -13.72 7.24 -2.28
CA GLY A 5 -13.18 7.40 -0.93
C GLY A 5 -12.34 8.67 -0.83
N THR A 6 -12.06 9.11 0.39
CA THR A 6 -11.12 10.20 0.66
C THR A 6 -10.15 9.78 1.75
N TYR A 7 -8.92 10.27 1.69
CA TYR A 7 -7.94 10.04 2.75
C TYR A 7 -7.28 11.35 3.16
N VAL A 8 -6.88 11.41 4.44
CA VAL A 8 -5.95 12.42 4.94
C VAL A 8 -4.81 11.71 5.65
N ILE A 9 -3.59 11.98 5.20
CA ILE A 9 -2.38 11.48 5.86
C ILE A 9 -1.72 12.67 6.51
N ARG A 10 -1.55 12.60 7.83
CA ARG A 10 -0.72 13.54 8.56
C ARG A 10 0.53 12.80 8.99
N GLY A 11 1.68 13.46 8.97
CA GLY A 11 2.86 12.79 9.47
C GLY A 11 3.97 13.70 9.93
N THR A 12 4.87 13.10 10.68
CA THR A 12 6.10 13.70 11.19
C THR A 12 7.28 12.84 10.78
N VAL A 13 8.28 13.44 10.14
CA VAL A 13 9.56 12.80 9.81
C VAL A 13 10.68 13.55 10.51
N LYS A 14 11.19 12.99 11.61
CA LYS A 14 12.27 13.61 12.38
C LYS A 14 13.55 13.73 11.55
N GLY A 15 14.27 14.83 11.71
CA GLY A 15 15.54 15.09 11.04
C GLY A 15 15.41 15.48 9.56
N VAL A 16 14.19 15.74 9.07
CA VAL A 16 13.98 16.24 7.71
C VAL A 16 13.99 17.77 7.68
N GLU A 17 14.65 18.35 6.68
CA GLU A 17 14.76 19.80 6.54
C GLU A 17 13.46 20.44 6.05
N ASN A 18 13.19 21.67 6.50
CA ASN A 18 12.07 22.46 6.00
C ASN A 18 12.17 22.66 4.49
N GLY A 19 11.05 22.52 3.79
CA GLY A 19 10.97 22.64 2.34
C GLY A 19 11.28 21.35 1.58
N THR A 20 11.73 20.28 2.26
CA THR A 20 11.90 18.96 1.65
C THR A 20 10.57 18.44 1.15
N TRP A 21 10.56 17.83 -0.04
CA TRP A 21 9.38 17.16 -0.58
C TRP A 21 9.27 15.71 -0.07
N ILE A 22 8.11 15.36 0.46
CA ILE A 22 7.66 13.97 0.65
C ILE A 22 6.67 13.65 -0.48
N TYR A 23 6.78 12.43 -1.00
CA TYR A 23 5.95 11.94 -2.08
C TYR A 23 5.14 10.74 -1.61
N LEU A 24 3.92 10.63 -2.13
CA LEU A 24 3.06 9.47 -2.00
C LEU A 24 2.90 8.84 -3.38
N THR A 25 3.23 7.56 -3.51
CA THR A 25 3.18 6.85 -4.79
C THR A 25 2.37 5.56 -4.71
N SER A 26 1.58 5.28 -5.74
CA SER A 26 0.87 4.02 -5.95
C SER A 26 1.86 2.88 -6.17
N MET A 27 1.57 1.72 -5.59
CA MET A 27 2.28 0.46 -5.84
C MET A 27 1.53 -0.45 -6.81
N ASP A 28 0.41 0.01 -7.36
CA ASP A 28 -0.33 -0.74 -8.36
C ASP A 28 0.48 -0.81 -9.66
N ARG A 29 0.78 -2.03 -10.11
CA ARG A 29 1.61 -2.30 -11.29
C ARG A 29 0.90 -1.89 -12.59
N PHE A 30 -0.42 -1.70 -12.53
CA PHE A 30 -1.24 -1.26 -13.66
C PHE A 30 -1.46 0.26 -13.66
N ASP A 31 -0.98 0.98 -12.65
CA ASP A 31 -1.11 2.43 -12.56
C ASP A 31 -0.01 3.12 -13.37
N GLN A 32 -0.41 3.74 -14.48
CA GLN A 32 0.47 4.51 -15.35
C GLN A 32 0.85 5.87 -14.74
N THR A 33 0.23 6.27 -13.63
CA THR A 33 0.44 7.54 -12.93
C THR A 33 0.81 7.28 -11.47
N PRO A 34 2.01 6.72 -11.20
CA PRO A 34 2.34 6.24 -9.88
C PRO A 34 2.43 7.35 -8.83
N LEU A 35 2.55 8.63 -9.19
CA LEU A 35 2.54 9.72 -8.22
C LEU A 35 1.09 10.06 -7.82
N LEU A 36 0.76 9.85 -6.55
CA LEU A 36 -0.55 10.15 -5.97
C LEU A 36 -0.60 11.57 -5.41
N ASP A 37 0.43 11.99 -4.66
CA ASP A 37 0.50 13.32 -4.03
C ASP A 37 1.95 13.70 -3.68
N SER A 38 2.19 14.98 -3.41
CA SER A 38 3.47 15.50 -2.90
C SER A 38 3.27 16.72 -1.99
N ALA A 39 4.01 16.77 -0.89
CA ALA A 39 3.87 17.82 0.13
C ALA A 39 5.24 18.31 0.57
N ARG A 40 5.35 19.62 0.82
CA ARG A 40 6.55 20.21 1.43
C ARG A 40 6.48 20.07 2.95
N VAL A 41 7.56 19.59 3.52
CA VAL A 41 7.71 19.49 4.97
C VAL A 41 7.88 20.87 5.59
N LYS A 42 7.14 21.13 6.67
CA LYS A 42 7.27 22.33 7.51
C LYS A 42 7.32 21.92 8.97
N LYS A 43 8.42 22.25 9.65
CA LYS A 43 8.73 21.85 11.02
C LYS A 43 8.55 20.34 11.21
N GLU A 44 9.23 19.57 10.34
CA GLU A 44 9.18 18.09 10.29
C GLU A 44 7.82 17.47 9.95
N ARG A 45 6.78 18.28 9.72
CA ARG A 45 5.42 17.81 9.46
C ARG A 45 5.02 17.95 7.99
N PHE A 46 4.17 17.04 7.54
CA PHE A 46 3.53 17.08 6.23
C PHE A 46 2.06 16.65 6.33
N GLU A 47 1.27 17.00 5.33
CA GLU A 47 -0.12 16.56 5.19
C GLU A 47 -0.42 16.25 3.72
N PHE A 48 -1.11 15.14 3.47
CA PHE A 48 -1.69 14.77 2.18
C PHE A 48 -3.21 14.74 2.29
N ARG A 49 -3.90 15.16 1.24
CA ARG A 49 -5.36 15.07 1.12
C ARG A 49 -5.70 14.62 -0.28
N GLY A 50 -6.30 13.45 -0.40
CA GLY A 50 -6.57 12.86 -1.70
C GLY A 50 -7.89 12.10 -1.77
N GLN A 51 -8.22 11.74 -3.00
CA GLN A 51 -9.37 10.90 -3.33
C GLN A 51 -8.89 9.50 -3.70
N LEU A 52 -9.68 8.50 -3.34
CA LEU A 52 -9.40 7.11 -3.60
C LEU A 52 -10.43 6.57 -4.61
N ARG A 53 -9.94 6.22 -5.80
CA ARG A 53 -10.77 5.66 -6.88
C ARG A 53 -11.18 4.21 -6.61
N ASN A 54 -10.39 3.49 -5.82
CA ASN A 54 -10.66 2.13 -5.36
C ASN A 54 -10.94 2.14 -3.85
N LYS A 55 -11.54 1.08 -3.31
CA LYS A 55 -11.81 1.02 -1.86
C LYS A 55 -10.52 0.94 -1.01
N VAL A 56 -9.45 0.41 -1.62
CA VAL A 56 -8.13 0.24 -1.00
C VAL A 56 -7.05 0.42 -2.07
N LEU A 57 -5.88 0.91 -1.66
CA LEU A 57 -4.68 0.97 -2.51
C LEU A 57 -3.41 0.79 -1.67
N GLN A 58 -2.50 -0.09 -2.11
CA GLN A 58 -1.15 -0.14 -1.56
C GLN A 58 -0.32 1.02 -2.13
N ALA A 59 0.39 1.74 -1.25
CA ALA A 59 1.19 2.89 -1.62
C ALA A 59 2.55 2.88 -0.89
N MET A 60 3.46 3.72 -1.38
CA MET A 60 4.70 4.07 -0.71
C MET A 60 4.73 5.56 -0.42
N LEU A 61 5.20 5.91 0.78
CA LEU A 61 5.45 7.27 1.19
C LEU A 61 6.94 7.43 1.43
N GLY A 62 7.56 8.45 0.85
CA GLY A 62 9.00 8.60 1.05
C GLY A 62 9.65 9.85 0.50
N LEU A 63 10.95 9.90 0.72
CA LEU A 63 11.87 10.92 0.24
C LEU A 63 12.59 10.41 -1.01
N LYS A 64 12.74 11.27 -2.00
CA LYS A 64 13.58 10.98 -3.16
C LYS A 64 15.05 11.11 -2.79
N GLY A 65 15.86 10.17 -3.26
CA GLY A 65 17.31 10.22 -3.18
C GLY A 65 17.96 9.60 -4.42
N PRO A 66 19.28 9.79 -4.56
CA PRO A 66 20.03 9.22 -5.66
C PRO A 66 20.18 7.70 -5.51
N VAL A 67 20.07 6.99 -6.62
CA VAL A 67 20.47 5.59 -6.77
C VAL A 67 21.76 5.58 -7.56
N TYR A 68 22.81 5.01 -6.98
CA TYR A 68 24.11 4.96 -7.61
C TYR A 68 24.25 3.71 -8.50
N LYS A 69 25.11 3.79 -9.52
CA LYS A 69 25.59 2.62 -10.26
C LYS A 69 26.48 1.75 -9.35
N SER A 70 26.94 0.62 -9.87
CA SER A 70 27.85 -0.29 -9.15
C SER A 70 29.18 0.35 -8.74
N ASP A 71 29.54 1.49 -9.33
CA ASP A 71 30.72 2.28 -8.95
C ASP A 71 30.54 3.06 -7.64
N GLY A 72 29.31 3.15 -7.11
CA GLY A 72 28.99 3.89 -5.89
C GLY A 72 29.08 5.42 -6.01
N VAL A 73 29.37 5.96 -7.20
CA VAL A 73 29.62 7.41 -7.41
C VAL A 73 28.70 7.98 -8.47
N THR A 74 28.44 7.26 -9.55
CA THR A 74 27.61 7.75 -10.65
C THR A 74 26.14 7.59 -10.30
N VAL A 75 25.40 8.70 -10.22
CA VAL A 75 23.94 8.65 -10.06
C VAL A 75 23.31 8.06 -11.33
N LYS A 76 22.60 6.95 -11.17
CA LYS A 76 21.80 6.31 -12.21
C LYS A 76 20.44 7.00 -12.37
N GLU A 77 19.75 7.21 -11.25
CA GLU A 77 18.40 7.76 -11.21
C GLU A 77 18.06 8.31 -9.82
N HIS A 78 16.96 9.07 -9.72
CA HIS A 78 16.38 9.46 -8.43
C HIS A 78 15.04 8.74 -8.24
N ARG A 79 14.90 8.02 -7.13
CA ARG A 79 13.65 7.35 -6.73
C ARG A 79 13.43 7.48 -5.24
N LEU A 80 12.33 6.93 -4.73
CA LEU A 80 12.14 6.81 -3.29
C LEU A 80 13.21 5.87 -2.72
N THR A 81 14.17 6.43 -1.99
CA THR A 81 15.28 5.68 -1.37
C THR A 81 15.11 5.52 0.13
N ASP A 82 14.32 6.39 0.75
CA ASP A 82 13.91 6.32 2.15
C ASP A 82 12.39 6.37 2.19
N ALA A 83 11.75 5.24 2.43
CA ALA A 83 10.30 5.10 2.24
C ALA A 83 9.67 4.06 3.16
N ALA A 84 8.39 4.30 3.46
CA ALA A 84 7.50 3.40 4.18
C ALA A 84 6.44 2.86 3.21
N MET A 85 6.11 1.57 3.34
CA MET A 85 4.96 0.98 2.65
C MET A 85 3.71 1.16 3.51
N LEU A 86 2.60 1.55 2.88
CA LEU A 86 1.35 1.81 3.58
C LEU A 86 0.11 1.44 2.77
N TRP A 87 -1.03 1.39 3.45
CA TRP A 87 -2.34 1.14 2.85
C TRP A 87 -3.24 2.37 2.94
N LEU A 88 -3.75 2.79 1.78
CA LEU A 88 -4.77 3.83 1.67
C LEU A 88 -6.16 3.20 1.68
N GLU A 89 -7.02 3.73 2.53
CA GLU A 89 -8.46 3.45 2.61
C GLU A 89 -9.21 4.77 2.80
N ASN A 90 -10.54 4.74 2.84
CA ASN A 90 -11.35 5.90 3.17
C ASN A 90 -11.25 6.27 4.67
N ASN A 91 -10.07 6.72 5.10
CA ASN A 91 -9.76 7.02 6.49
C ASN A 91 -8.67 8.09 6.62
N ASP A 92 -8.68 8.79 7.75
CA ASP A 92 -7.61 9.65 8.23
C ASP A 92 -6.61 8.82 9.02
N PHE A 93 -5.31 9.01 8.80
CA PHE A 93 -4.30 8.32 9.58
C PHE A 93 -2.99 9.09 9.74
N PHE A 94 -2.13 8.57 10.62
CA PHE A 94 -0.89 9.21 11.01
C PHE A 94 0.35 8.36 10.69
N VAL A 95 1.43 9.03 10.29
CA VAL A 95 2.74 8.44 10.03
C VAL A 95 3.80 9.14 10.88
N GLU A 96 4.53 8.37 11.68
CA GLU A 96 5.70 8.83 12.43
C GLU A 96 6.94 8.09 11.95
N GLY A 97 7.95 8.83 11.52
CA GLY A 97 9.22 8.26 11.10
C GLY A 97 10.40 9.18 11.34
N GLU A 98 11.55 8.74 10.85
CA GLU A 98 12.80 9.47 10.91
C GLU A 98 13.53 9.35 9.57
N LYS A 99 14.15 10.44 9.13
CA LYS A 99 14.93 10.47 7.89
C LYS A 99 16.03 9.40 7.93
N GLY A 100 16.11 8.62 6.85
CA GLY A 100 17.00 7.46 6.71
C GLY A 100 16.44 6.16 7.31
N ARG A 101 15.28 6.21 7.98
CA ARG A 101 14.64 5.07 8.65
C ARG A 101 13.12 5.03 8.42
N LEU A 102 12.61 5.61 7.33
CA LEU A 102 11.17 5.59 7.04
C LEU A 102 10.64 4.17 6.82
N PHE A 103 11.48 3.21 6.42
CA PHE A 103 11.08 1.80 6.36
C PHE A 103 10.69 1.20 7.72
N GLN A 104 11.03 1.88 8.83
CA GLN A 104 10.64 1.55 10.21
C GLN A 104 9.55 2.48 10.76
N ALA A 105 8.94 3.31 9.92
CA ALA A 105 7.93 4.26 10.35
C ALA A 105 6.76 3.56 11.06
N THR A 106 6.27 4.19 12.12
CA THR A 106 5.02 3.79 12.76
C THR A 106 3.87 4.39 11.98
N ILE A 107 2.96 3.52 11.54
CA ILE A 107 1.80 3.91 10.74
C ILE A 107 0.56 3.49 11.49
N ASN A 108 -0.18 4.47 12.00
CA ASN A 108 -1.43 4.25 12.73
C ASN A 108 -2.60 4.28 11.74
N GLY A 109 -2.54 3.33 10.80
CA GLY A 109 -3.38 3.26 9.61
C GLY A 109 -4.65 2.44 9.80
N PRO A 110 -5.39 2.22 8.69
CA PRO A 110 -6.63 1.45 8.70
C PRO A 110 -6.38 -0.04 8.99
N ALA A 111 -7.45 -0.84 9.09
CA ALA A 111 -7.36 -2.27 9.43
C ALA A 111 -6.39 -3.05 8.52
N THR A 112 -6.35 -2.74 7.22
CA THR A 112 -5.42 -3.40 6.29
C THR A 112 -3.96 -3.13 6.66
N GLN A 113 -3.65 -1.95 7.21
CA GLN A 113 -2.30 -1.62 7.68
C GLN A 113 -1.88 -2.50 8.86
N GLN A 114 -2.80 -2.77 9.79
CA GLN A 114 -2.54 -3.57 10.98
C GLN A 114 -2.35 -5.04 10.62
N ASP A 115 -3.26 -5.58 9.80
CA ASP A 115 -3.16 -6.95 9.28
C ASP A 115 -1.86 -7.15 8.48
N PHE A 116 -1.46 -6.15 7.68
CA PHE A 116 -0.22 -6.22 6.92
C PHE A 116 1.01 -6.25 7.84
N GLN A 117 1.01 -5.43 8.90
CA GLN A 117 2.11 -5.45 9.88
C GLN A 117 2.18 -6.78 10.64
N LEU A 118 1.05 -7.41 10.94
CA LEU A 118 1.01 -8.76 11.54
C LEU A 118 1.62 -9.79 10.59
N LEU A 119 1.21 -9.78 9.32
CA LEU A 119 1.74 -10.67 8.29
C LEU A 119 3.26 -10.49 8.12
N MET A 120 3.75 -9.24 8.08
CA MET A 120 5.18 -8.95 7.91
C MET A 120 6.05 -9.34 9.12
N ARG A 121 5.46 -9.49 10.31
CA ARG A 121 6.16 -9.88 11.54
C ARG A 121 6.12 -11.39 11.78
N GLY A 122 5.16 -12.10 11.20
CA GLY A 122 4.94 -13.52 11.42
C GLY A 122 5.33 -14.40 10.22
N ASN A 123 5.51 -15.69 10.48
CA ASN A 123 5.51 -16.72 9.45
C ASN A 123 4.08 -17.25 9.27
N VAL A 124 3.15 -16.39 8.86
CA VAL A 124 1.76 -16.80 8.61
C VAL A 124 1.65 -17.24 7.15
N GLU A 125 1.17 -18.46 6.94
CA GLU A 125 0.84 -18.94 5.60
C GLU A 125 -0.35 -18.12 5.05
N LYS A 126 -0.19 -17.58 3.83
CA LYS A 126 -1.12 -16.59 3.28
C LYS A 126 -2.52 -17.18 3.02
N ALA A 127 -2.64 -18.43 2.56
CA ALA A 127 -3.94 -19.04 2.34
C ALA A 127 -4.68 -19.25 3.67
N GLU A 128 -3.96 -19.66 4.72
CA GLU A 128 -4.52 -19.78 6.06
C GLU A 128 -4.95 -18.43 6.63
N PHE A 129 -4.15 -17.38 6.45
CA PHE A 129 -4.56 -16.02 6.79
C PHE A 129 -5.88 -15.64 6.10
N ILE A 130 -6.01 -15.92 4.79
CA ILE A 130 -7.24 -15.62 4.03
C ILE A 130 -8.44 -16.41 4.58
N ARG A 131 -8.27 -17.68 4.97
CA ARG A 131 -9.35 -18.49 5.54
C ARG A 131 -9.84 -17.95 6.89
N GLN A 132 -8.92 -17.52 7.75
CA GLN A 132 -9.24 -17.05 9.10
C GLN A 132 -9.73 -15.59 9.10
N HIS A 133 -9.28 -14.80 8.13
CA HIS A 133 -9.52 -13.36 8.07
C HIS A 133 -10.05 -12.90 6.71
N PRO A 134 -11.07 -13.55 6.12
CA PRO A 134 -11.47 -13.25 4.73
C PRO A 134 -12.00 -11.82 4.56
N ASN A 135 -12.51 -11.21 5.64
CA ASN A 135 -13.23 -9.95 5.59
C ASN A 135 -12.82 -8.91 6.66
N THR A 136 -11.83 -9.19 7.53
CA THR A 136 -11.40 -8.25 8.58
C THR A 136 -10.84 -6.95 8.00
N SER A 137 -10.11 -7.06 6.90
CA SER A 137 -9.55 -5.95 6.13
C SER A 137 -9.56 -6.27 4.64
N TYR A 138 -8.93 -5.41 3.84
CA TYR A 138 -8.72 -5.68 2.41
C TYR A 138 -7.47 -6.53 2.13
N LEU A 139 -6.69 -6.90 3.15
CA LEU A 139 -5.45 -7.64 2.96
C LEU A 139 -5.72 -9.01 2.31
N SER A 140 -6.75 -9.73 2.75
CA SER A 140 -7.05 -11.07 2.24
C SER A 140 -7.37 -11.10 0.75
N VAL A 141 -8.13 -10.13 0.24
CA VAL A 141 -8.41 -10.04 -1.20
C VAL A 141 -7.17 -9.61 -2.00
N PHE A 142 -6.33 -8.76 -1.43
CA PHE A 142 -5.03 -8.43 -2.03
C PHE A 142 -4.10 -9.64 -2.11
N LEU A 143 -3.96 -10.39 -1.01
CA LEU A 143 -3.12 -11.61 -0.96
C LEU A 143 -3.64 -12.64 -1.94
N LEU A 144 -4.95 -12.88 -1.98
CA LEU A 144 -5.54 -13.80 -2.94
C LEU A 144 -5.23 -13.38 -4.39
N ASN A 145 -5.33 -12.09 -4.70
CA ASN A 145 -4.97 -11.58 -6.02
C ASN A 145 -3.48 -11.76 -6.36
N ALA A 146 -2.59 -11.59 -5.37
CA ALA A 146 -1.16 -11.75 -5.56
C ALA A 146 -0.75 -13.22 -5.76
N GLU A 147 -1.43 -14.16 -5.11
CA GLU A 147 -1.07 -15.58 -5.07
C GLU A 147 -1.92 -16.46 -6.00
N LYS A 148 -2.97 -15.92 -6.64
CA LYS A 148 -3.95 -16.69 -7.43
C LYS A 148 -3.33 -17.65 -8.46
N GLU A 149 -2.25 -17.22 -9.12
CA GLU A 149 -1.54 -18.06 -10.11
C GLU A 149 -0.82 -19.23 -9.44
N GLN A 150 -0.19 -18.99 -8.28
CA GLN A 150 0.49 -20.03 -7.50
C GLN A 150 -0.51 -21.02 -6.87
N TYR A 151 -1.67 -20.53 -6.44
CA TYR A 151 -2.73 -21.38 -5.87
C TYR A 151 -3.51 -22.17 -6.91
N GLY A 152 -3.55 -21.69 -8.16
CA GLY A 152 -4.39 -22.27 -9.21
C GLY A 152 -5.88 -21.97 -9.02
N LYS A 153 -6.68 -22.28 -10.05
CA LYS A 153 -8.11 -21.92 -10.09
C LYS A 153 -8.95 -22.55 -8.98
N GLU A 154 -8.70 -23.81 -8.62
CA GLU A 154 -9.51 -24.52 -7.62
C GLU A 154 -9.38 -23.90 -6.23
N VAL A 155 -8.14 -23.76 -5.73
CA VAL A 155 -7.88 -23.16 -4.42
C VAL A 155 -8.29 -21.69 -4.41
N THR A 156 -8.00 -20.96 -5.49
CA THR A 156 -8.41 -19.55 -5.61
C THR A 156 -9.93 -19.40 -5.53
N ALA A 157 -10.70 -20.26 -6.22
CA ALA A 157 -12.16 -20.21 -6.18
C ALA A 157 -12.71 -20.54 -4.78
N ALA A 158 -12.10 -21.50 -4.08
CA ALA A 158 -12.49 -21.84 -2.72
C ALA A 158 -12.28 -20.66 -1.75
N LEU A 159 -11.12 -20.00 -1.81
CA LEU A 159 -10.82 -18.82 -0.98
C LEU A 159 -11.68 -17.60 -1.39
N TYR A 160 -11.90 -17.40 -2.68
CA TYR A 160 -12.70 -16.28 -3.20
C TYR A 160 -14.16 -16.33 -2.73
N LYS A 161 -14.74 -17.53 -2.57
CA LYS A 161 -16.09 -17.72 -2.02
C LYS A 161 -16.24 -17.24 -0.58
N LEU A 162 -15.15 -17.18 0.19
CA LEU A 162 -15.16 -16.69 1.58
C LEU A 162 -15.22 -15.16 1.65
N LEU A 163 -14.86 -14.46 0.57
CA LEU A 163 -14.86 -13.01 0.51
C LEU A 163 -16.29 -12.47 0.40
N SER A 164 -16.56 -11.39 1.11
CA SER A 164 -17.80 -10.61 0.98
C SER A 164 -17.84 -9.85 -0.34
N GLU A 165 -19.04 -9.45 -0.77
CA GLU A 165 -19.22 -8.67 -2.00
C GLU A 165 -18.40 -7.38 -1.99
N ASP A 166 -18.31 -6.69 -0.85
CA ASP A 166 -17.46 -5.50 -0.73
C ASP A 166 -15.98 -5.76 -1.10
N ARG A 167 -15.44 -6.93 -0.71
CA ARG A 167 -14.07 -7.33 -1.07
C ARG A 167 -13.97 -7.70 -2.54
N LYS A 168 -14.96 -8.40 -3.09
CA LYS A 168 -15.02 -8.77 -4.51
C LYS A 168 -15.13 -7.54 -5.42
N GLU A 169 -15.79 -6.48 -4.97
CA GLU A 169 -15.90 -5.19 -5.66
C GLU A 169 -14.63 -4.33 -5.62
N THR A 170 -13.57 -4.76 -4.95
CA THR A 170 -12.27 -4.07 -5.02
C THR A 170 -11.61 -4.28 -6.38
N LEU A 171 -10.59 -3.47 -6.69
CA LEU A 171 -9.72 -3.74 -7.85
C LEU A 171 -9.16 -5.17 -7.82
N TYR A 172 -8.66 -5.59 -6.67
CA TYR A 172 -8.08 -6.92 -6.48
C TYR A 172 -9.13 -8.02 -6.62
N GLY A 173 -10.33 -7.82 -6.06
CA GLY A 173 -11.43 -8.77 -6.16
C GLY A 173 -11.91 -8.99 -7.58
N ARG A 174 -11.97 -7.93 -8.40
CA ARG A 174 -12.28 -8.03 -9.84
C ARG A 174 -11.19 -8.77 -10.61
N GLN A 175 -9.91 -8.51 -10.32
CA GLN A 175 -8.81 -9.23 -10.97
C GLN A 175 -8.80 -10.73 -10.64
N VAL A 176 -9.20 -11.12 -9.43
CA VAL A 176 -9.40 -12.53 -9.08
C VAL A 176 -10.58 -13.12 -9.84
N ALA A 177 -11.71 -12.40 -9.95
CA ALA A 177 -12.86 -12.85 -10.72
C ALA A 177 -12.50 -13.14 -12.18
N THR A 178 -11.82 -12.20 -12.86
CA THR A 178 -11.35 -12.37 -14.24
C THR A 178 -10.44 -13.59 -14.39
N TYR A 179 -9.52 -13.81 -13.44
CA TYR A 179 -8.67 -15.01 -13.46
C TYR A 179 -9.48 -16.32 -13.36
N LEU A 180 -10.54 -16.35 -12.55
CA LEU A 180 -11.37 -17.53 -12.36
C LEU A 180 -12.23 -17.84 -13.60
N GLU A 181 -12.82 -16.81 -14.21
CA GLU A 181 -13.61 -16.91 -15.45
C GLU A 181 -12.79 -17.51 -16.60
N GLY A 182 -11.49 -17.20 -16.67
CA GLY A 182 -10.62 -17.61 -17.78
C GLY A 182 -10.85 -16.75 -19.03
N ASP A 183 -9.85 -16.77 -19.93
CA ASP A 183 -10.09 -16.40 -21.33
C ASP A 183 -10.89 -17.49 -22.04
#